data_AF-A0A9D6XER9-F1
#
_entry.id   AF-A0A9D6XER9-F1
#
_cell.length_a   1.000
_cell.length_b   1.000
_cell.length_c   1.000
_cell.angle_alpha   90.00
_cell.angle_beta   90.00
_cell.angle_gamma   90.00
#
_symmetry.space_group_name_H-M   'P 1'
#
loop_
_entity.id
_entity.type
_entity.pdbx_description
1 polymer ?
#
loop_
_entity_poly.entity_id
_entity_poly.type
_entity_poly.pdbx_seq_one_letter_code
_entity_poly.pdbx_strand_id
1 'polypeptide(L)'
;MKKNRASILAAALIAVLAVFPACSLKTVKTETLGNPEAMKRVLIAYDHSAFKAKAASEAAALLASEGFSVTLTDVGRLLEQDSEKFGAVVLMAPLVAWRMDENVRAFIAKTPERDKIVLVTTAGGPDWKADIEGVDAVTEASVMENADTLAHTIAGKAKALIDEK
;
A
#
# COMPACT_ATOMS: atom_id res chain seq x y z
N MET A 1 -42.48 42.87 -40.01
CA MET A 1 -42.25 41.42 -39.95
C MET A 1 -40.98 41.15 -39.12
N LYS A 2 -41.16 40.70 -37.86
CA LYS A 2 -40.06 40.37 -36.94
C LYS A 2 -39.51 38.98 -37.27
N LYS A 3 -38.24 38.89 -37.68
CA LYS A 3 -37.50 37.61 -37.73
C LYS A 3 -36.79 37.41 -36.39
N ASN A 4 -37.22 36.38 -35.67
CA ASN A 4 -36.74 36.01 -34.33
C ASN A 4 -35.26 35.61 -34.37
N ARG A 5 -34.39 36.41 -33.74
CA ARG A 5 -32.96 36.13 -33.53
C ARG A 5 -32.72 35.35 -32.22
N ALA A 6 -33.62 34.44 -31.86
CA ALA A 6 -33.62 33.80 -30.54
C ALA A 6 -33.19 32.33 -30.52
N SER A 7 -32.67 31.78 -31.62
CA SER A 7 -32.44 30.32 -31.73
C SER A 7 -31.02 29.88 -32.06
N ILE A 8 -30.04 30.80 -32.13
CA ILE A 8 -28.65 30.42 -32.49
C ILE A 8 -27.68 30.53 -31.30
N LEU A 9 -28.09 31.12 -30.17
CA LEU A 9 -27.22 31.28 -28.99
C LEU A 9 -27.30 30.16 -27.94
N ALA A 10 -28.19 29.17 -28.11
CA ALA A 10 -28.41 28.12 -27.10
C ALA A 10 -27.63 26.82 -27.34
N ALA A 11 -26.77 26.74 -28.35
CA ALA A 11 -26.05 25.50 -28.70
C ALA A 11 -24.54 25.51 -28.37
N ALA A 12 -23.97 26.64 -27.90
CA ALA A 12 -22.53 26.80 -27.76
C ALA A 12 -22.01 26.83 -26.31
N LEU A 13 -22.86 26.67 -25.29
CA LEU A 13 -22.44 26.77 -23.86
C LEU A 13 -22.56 25.46 -23.06
N ILE A 14 -22.85 24.32 -23.70
CA ILE A 14 -23.02 23.01 -23.02
C ILE A 14 -21.88 22.02 -23.36
N ALA A 15 -20.83 22.45 -24.05
CA ALA A 15 -19.78 21.56 -24.55
C ALA A 15 -18.37 21.81 -23.96
N VAL A 16 -18.26 22.28 -22.71
CA VAL A 16 -16.93 22.50 -22.05
C VAL A 16 -16.87 21.88 -20.64
N LEU A 17 -17.57 20.77 -20.39
CA LEU A 17 -17.63 20.20 -19.02
C LEU A 17 -17.54 18.68 -18.89
N ALA A 18 -17.00 17.94 -19.87
CA ALA A 18 -16.95 16.48 -19.72
C ALA A 18 -15.80 15.78 -20.47
N VAL A 19 -14.59 16.32 -20.42
CA VAL A 19 -13.40 15.49 -20.67
C VAL A 19 -12.36 15.77 -19.60
N PHE A 20 -12.70 15.46 -18.35
CA PHE A 20 -11.66 14.97 -17.45
C PHE A 20 -11.36 13.55 -17.93
N PRO A 21 -10.17 13.26 -18.48
CA PRO A 21 -9.75 11.88 -18.56
C PRO A 21 -9.81 11.36 -17.13
N ALA A 22 -10.74 10.45 -16.87
CA ALA A 22 -10.69 9.63 -15.67
C ALA A 22 -9.36 8.88 -15.76
N CYS A 23 -8.31 9.47 -15.20
CA CYS A 23 -7.17 8.69 -14.75
C CYS A 23 -7.79 7.66 -13.82
N SER A 24 -8.02 6.45 -14.35
CA SER A 24 -8.29 5.30 -13.49
C SER A 24 -7.09 5.25 -12.57
N LEU A 25 -7.25 5.75 -11.35
CA LEU A 25 -6.33 5.45 -10.27
C LEU A 25 -6.30 3.93 -10.24
N LYS A 26 -5.18 3.36 -10.70
CA LYS A 26 -4.92 1.93 -10.58
C LYS A 26 -4.78 1.67 -9.09
N THR A 27 -5.90 1.33 -8.44
CA THR A 27 -5.92 0.93 -7.05
C THR A 27 -5.50 -0.52 -6.96
N VAL A 28 -4.68 -0.85 -5.97
CA VAL A 28 -4.40 -2.24 -5.64
C VAL A 28 -5.70 -2.85 -5.12
N LYS A 29 -6.13 -3.95 -5.73
CA LYS A 29 -7.30 -4.69 -5.24
C LYS A 29 -6.93 -5.38 -3.94
N THR A 30 -7.80 -5.29 -2.93
CA THR A 30 -7.62 -6.09 -1.71
C THR A 30 -7.87 -7.55 -2.02
N GLU A 31 -6.90 -8.41 -1.72
CA GLU A 31 -7.01 -9.85 -1.91
C GLU A 31 -6.31 -10.60 -0.77
N THR A 32 -6.75 -11.83 -0.53
CA THR A 32 -6.19 -12.70 0.51
C THR A 32 -5.64 -13.97 -0.12
N LEU A 33 -4.38 -14.29 0.20
CA LEU A 33 -3.70 -15.52 -0.15
C LEU A 33 -3.60 -16.43 1.08
N GLY A 34 -3.56 -17.74 0.84
CA GLY A 34 -3.53 -18.75 1.91
C GLY A 34 -4.92 -19.07 2.47
N ASN A 35 -4.96 -19.71 3.64
CA ASN A 35 -6.23 -20.05 4.32
C ASN A 35 -6.76 -18.83 5.10
N PRO A 36 -7.91 -18.23 4.75
CA PRO A 36 -8.46 -17.07 5.47
C PRO A 36 -8.75 -17.32 6.96
N GLU A 37 -8.91 -18.59 7.36
CA GLU A 37 -9.14 -19.00 8.74
C GLU A 37 -7.84 -19.25 9.51
N ALA A 38 -6.67 -19.07 8.89
CA ALA A 38 -5.40 -19.21 9.59
C ALA A 38 -5.29 -18.19 10.74
N MET A 39 -4.74 -18.65 11.87
CA MET A 39 -4.46 -17.80 13.03
C MET A 39 -3.28 -16.86 12.75
N LYS A 40 -2.31 -17.31 11.94
CA LYS A 40 -1.15 -16.51 11.52
C LYS A 40 -1.55 -15.61 10.36
N ARG A 41 -1.88 -14.35 10.65
CA ARG A 41 -2.40 -13.38 9.68
C ARG A 41 -1.43 -12.21 9.46
N VAL A 42 -1.16 -11.92 8.19
CA VAL A 42 -0.27 -10.83 7.77
C VAL A 42 -1.03 -9.86 6.87
N LEU A 43 -0.90 -8.56 7.13
CA LEU A 43 -1.34 -7.51 6.21
C LEU A 43 -0.12 -6.97 5.46
N ILE A 44 -0.18 -6.86 4.14
CA ILE A 44 0.83 -6.17 3.32
C ILE A 44 0.13 -5.06 2.54
N ALA A 45 0.50 -3.82 2.83
CA ALA A 45 -0.02 -2.64 2.14
C ALA A 45 1.06 -2.01 1.26
N TYR A 46 0.75 -1.76 -0.01
CA TYR A 46 1.67 -1.14 -0.96
C TYR A 46 0.91 -0.21 -1.94
N ASP A 47 1.65 0.61 -2.69
CA ASP A 47 1.10 1.45 -3.76
C ASP A 47 1.22 0.77 -5.13
N HIS A 48 0.89 1.49 -6.21
CA HIS A 48 0.89 0.96 -7.58
C HIS A 48 2.29 0.76 -8.21
N SER A 49 3.37 0.76 -7.42
CA SER A 49 4.73 0.47 -7.91
C SER A 49 4.89 -0.98 -8.33
N ALA A 50 5.40 -1.22 -9.54
CA ALA A 50 5.70 -2.57 -10.03
C ALA A 50 6.73 -3.31 -9.15
N PHE A 51 7.72 -2.59 -8.62
CA PHE A 51 8.70 -3.13 -7.69
C PHE A 51 8.04 -3.64 -6.41
N LYS A 52 7.18 -2.82 -5.79
CA LYS A 52 6.49 -3.20 -4.55
C LYS A 52 5.45 -4.29 -4.79
N ALA A 53 4.76 -4.25 -5.93
CA ALA A 53 3.82 -5.30 -6.31
C ALA A 53 4.51 -6.67 -6.42
N LYS A 54 5.68 -6.73 -7.09
CA LYS A 54 6.47 -7.96 -7.19
C LYS A 54 6.88 -8.45 -5.79
N ALA A 55 7.54 -7.59 -5.02
CA ALA A 55 8.02 -7.95 -3.68
C ALA A 55 6.87 -8.38 -2.74
N ALA A 56 5.73 -7.68 -2.75
CA ALA A 56 4.56 -8.02 -1.95
C ALA A 56 3.94 -9.37 -2.37
N SER A 57 3.79 -9.62 -3.67
CA SER A 57 3.24 -10.88 -4.18
C SER A 57 4.11 -12.08 -3.85
N GLU A 58 5.44 -11.92 -3.94
CA GLU A 58 6.38 -13.00 -3.63
C GLU A 58 6.48 -13.25 -2.12
N ALA A 59 6.50 -12.21 -1.31
CA ALA A 59 6.41 -12.35 0.14
C ALA A 59 5.11 -13.05 0.55
N ALA A 60 3.99 -12.68 -0.06
CA ALA A 60 2.70 -13.31 0.20
C ALA A 60 2.68 -14.78 -0.21
N ALA A 61 3.29 -15.14 -1.35
CA ALA A 61 3.39 -16.53 -1.79
C ALA A 61 4.26 -17.37 -0.84
N LEU A 62 5.41 -16.84 -0.40
CA LEU A 62 6.29 -17.50 0.58
C LEU A 62 5.54 -17.77 1.88
N LEU A 63 4.93 -16.74 2.47
CA LEU A 63 4.16 -16.85 3.71
C LEU A 63 2.96 -17.79 3.57
N ALA A 64 2.21 -17.71 2.48
CA ALA A 64 1.06 -18.58 2.24
C ALA A 64 1.48 -20.05 2.13
N SER A 65 2.64 -20.34 1.52
CA SER A 65 3.19 -21.71 1.45
C SER A 65 3.58 -22.27 2.82
N GLU A 66 3.81 -21.41 3.80
CA GLU A 66 4.10 -21.75 5.20
C GLU A 66 2.84 -21.73 6.10
N GLY A 67 1.65 -21.59 5.52
CA GLY A 67 0.38 -21.68 6.23
C GLY A 67 -0.14 -20.37 6.84
N PHE A 68 0.43 -19.22 6.44
CA PHE A 68 -0.09 -17.92 6.83
C PHE A 68 -1.27 -17.50 5.94
N SER A 69 -2.18 -16.68 6.49
CA SER A 69 -3.15 -15.91 5.71
C SER A 69 -2.55 -14.53 5.43
N VAL A 70 -2.43 -14.15 4.16
CA VAL A 70 -1.82 -12.86 3.78
C VAL A 70 -2.83 -12.00 3.04
N THR A 71 -3.16 -10.85 3.60
CA THR A 71 -4.01 -9.85 2.94
C THR A 71 -3.13 -8.80 2.27
N LEU A 72 -3.26 -8.68 0.95
CA LEU A 72 -2.66 -7.60 0.15
C LEU A 72 -3.67 -6.46 0.03
N THR A 73 -3.24 -5.20 0.19
CA THR A 73 -4.13 -4.05 0.04
C THR A 73 -3.39 -2.80 -0.46
N ASP A 74 -4.17 -1.84 -0.96
CA ASP A 74 -3.67 -0.51 -1.30
C ASP A 74 -3.40 0.32 -0.04
N VAL A 75 -2.30 1.08 -0.02
CA VAL A 75 -1.99 2.04 1.07
C VAL A 75 -3.12 3.05 1.29
N GLY A 76 -3.81 3.48 0.23
CA GLY A 76 -4.97 4.37 0.31
C GLY A 76 -6.17 3.76 1.03
N ARG A 77 -6.21 2.44 1.20
CA ARG A 77 -7.27 1.70 1.91
C ARG A 77 -6.83 1.19 3.28
N LEU A 78 -5.63 1.60 3.72
CA LEU A 78 -5.03 1.12 4.96
C LEU A 78 -5.87 1.49 6.19
N LEU A 79 -6.52 2.65 6.18
CA LEU A 79 -7.37 3.08 7.29
C LEU A 79 -8.67 2.28 7.44
N GLU A 80 -9.12 1.58 6.38
CA GLU A 80 -10.25 0.65 6.41
C GLU A 80 -9.88 -0.67 7.12
N GLN A 81 -8.59 -0.95 7.29
CA GLN A 81 -8.11 -2.17 7.92
C GLN A 81 -8.08 -2.04 9.44
N ASP A 82 -8.42 -3.15 10.09
CA ASP A 82 -8.33 -3.34 11.53
C ASP A 82 -7.00 -4.03 11.86
N SER A 83 -6.08 -3.29 12.48
CA SER A 83 -4.74 -3.77 12.83
C SER A 83 -4.76 -4.93 13.83
N GLU A 84 -5.81 -5.08 14.62
CA GLU A 84 -5.90 -6.13 15.65
C GLU A 84 -6.11 -7.53 15.06
N LYS A 85 -6.59 -7.61 13.80
CA LYS A 85 -6.80 -8.89 13.10
C LYS A 85 -5.51 -9.52 12.58
N PHE A 86 -4.40 -8.81 12.65
CA PHE A 86 -3.13 -9.22 12.06
C PHE A 86 -2.05 -9.35 13.14
N GLY A 87 -1.30 -10.45 13.07
CA GLY A 87 -0.14 -10.69 13.91
C GLY A 87 1.11 -9.97 13.40
N ALA A 88 1.15 -9.61 12.11
CA ALA A 88 2.16 -8.74 11.52
C ALA A 88 1.54 -7.83 10.44
N VAL A 89 2.06 -6.61 10.32
CA VAL A 89 1.65 -5.63 9.31
C VAL A 89 2.88 -5.10 8.58
N VAL A 90 2.88 -5.17 7.26
CA VAL A 90 3.95 -4.68 6.40
C VAL A 90 3.43 -3.48 5.60
N LEU A 91 4.08 -2.33 5.73
CA LEU A 91 3.70 -1.08 5.08
C LEU A 91 4.78 -0.65 4.10
N MET A 92 4.50 -0.68 2.81
CA MET A 92 5.46 -0.34 1.75
C MET A 92 5.15 1.04 1.14
N ALA A 93 5.75 2.09 1.70
CA ALA A 93 5.48 3.47 1.31
C ALA A 93 6.65 4.15 0.60
N PRO A 94 6.39 4.98 -0.43
CA PRO A 94 7.43 5.84 -0.97
C PRO A 94 7.73 6.97 0.02
N LEU A 95 8.97 7.45 0.01
CA LEU A 95 9.30 8.74 0.62
C LEU A 95 9.20 9.83 -0.43
N VAL A 96 8.22 10.70 -0.27
CA VAL A 96 8.03 11.84 -1.18
C VAL A 96 8.45 13.09 -0.42
N ALA A 97 9.49 13.77 -0.92
CA ALA A 97 10.07 14.96 -0.26
C ALA A 97 10.37 14.75 1.23
N TRP A 98 10.93 13.58 1.57
CA TRP A 98 11.25 13.17 2.96
C TRP A 98 10.03 13.04 3.88
N ARG A 99 8.83 12.96 3.32
CA ARG A 99 7.57 12.77 4.06
C ARG A 99 6.99 11.40 3.74
N MET A 100 6.45 10.78 4.78
CA MET A 100 5.69 9.55 4.70
C MET A 100 4.25 9.82 4.25
N ASP A 101 3.67 8.85 3.57
CA ASP A 101 2.25 8.84 3.24
C ASP A 101 1.37 9.04 4.49
N GLU A 102 0.34 9.88 4.39
CA GLU A 102 -0.49 10.24 5.53
C GLU A 102 -1.34 9.07 6.03
N ASN A 103 -1.77 8.16 5.15
CA ASN A 103 -2.52 6.96 5.54
C ASN A 103 -1.63 6.01 6.34
N VAL A 104 -0.37 5.85 5.92
CA VAL A 104 0.62 5.05 6.68
C VAL A 104 0.88 5.66 8.05
N ARG A 105 1.15 6.96 8.12
CA ARG A 105 1.36 7.65 9.40
C ARG A 105 0.14 7.52 10.31
N ALA A 106 -1.06 7.75 9.79
CA ALA A 106 -2.30 7.66 10.55
C ALA A 106 -2.57 6.22 11.01
N PHE A 107 -2.27 5.22 10.19
CA PHE A 107 -2.41 3.82 10.55
C PHE A 107 -1.46 3.41 11.68
N ILE A 108 -0.19 3.78 11.60
CA ILE A 108 0.79 3.53 12.67
C ILE A 108 0.34 4.22 13.96
N ALA A 109 -0.11 5.48 13.88
CA ALA A 109 -0.56 6.24 15.04
C ALA A 109 -1.76 5.58 15.76
N LYS A 110 -2.73 5.02 15.01
CA LYS A 110 -3.90 4.35 15.57
C LYS A 110 -3.65 2.90 16.02
N THR A 111 -2.53 2.28 15.62
CA THR A 111 -2.22 0.88 15.97
C THR A 111 -1.65 0.81 17.38
N PRO A 112 -2.28 0.10 18.33
CA PRO A 112 -1.80 0.01 19.71
C PRO A 112 -0.47 -0.75 19.83
N GLU A 113 -0.39 -1.92 19.19
CA GLU A 113 0.80 -2.78 19.13
C GLU A 113 1.65 -2.40 17.91
N ARG A 114 2.51 -1.39 18.04
CA ARG A 114 3.35 -0.94 16.91
C ARG A 114 4.47 -1.91 16.57
N ASP A 115 4.90 -2.71 17.55
CA ASP A 115 5.96 -3.72 17.44
C ASP A 115 5.68 -4.78 16.37
N LYS A 116 4.41 -4.96 15.97
CA LYS A 116 4.05 -5.85 14.87
C LYS A 116 4.13 -5.22 13.47
N ILE A 117 4.58 -3.97 13.37
CA ILE A 117 4.67 -3.23 12.10
C ILE A 117 6.09 -3.29 11.55
N VAL A 118 6.21 -3.73 10.30
CA VAL A 118 7.38 -3.57 9.44
C VAL A 118 7.10 -2.46 8.43
N LEU A 119 7.84 -1.36 8.51
CA LEU A 119 7.77 -0.27 7.56
C LEU A 119 8.88 -0.41 6.52
N VAL A 120 8.49 -0.65 5.27
CA VAL A 120 9.40 -0.64 4.12
C VAL A 120 9.30 0.72 3.43
N THR A 121 10.36 1.51 3.48
CA THR A 121 10.44 2.75 2.72
C THR A 121 11.27 2.58 1.47
N THR A 122 10.70 3.01 0.34
CA THR A 122 11.45 3.11 -0.90
C THR A 122 11.98 4.52 -1.09
N ALA A 123 13.30 4.68 -1.04
CA ALA A 123 13.99 5.95 -1.21
C ALA A 123 14.92 5.90 -2.42
N GLY A 124 15.06 7.02 -3.14
CA GLY A 124 16.07 7.17 -4.19
C GLY A 124 17.50 7.40 -3.65
N GLY A 125 17.65 7.52 -2.32
CA GLY A 125 18.94 7.73 -1.66
C GLY A 125 19.07 6.84 -0.41
N PRO A 126 20.27 6.35 -0.10
CA PRO A 126 20.50 5.29 0.89
C PRO A 126 20.40 5.73 2.37
N ASP A 127 20.36 7.04 2.64
CA ASP A 127 20.63 7.55 3.99
C ASP A 127 19.38 7.93 4.80
N TRP A 128 18.18 7.66 4.30
CA TRP A 128 16.97 7.87 5.09
C TRP A 128 16.63 6.66 5.94
N LYS A 129 16.42 6.85 7.23
CA LYS A 129 15.82 5.85 8.10
C LYS A 129 14.59 6.44 8.77
N ALA A 130 13.48 5.70 8.76
CA ALA A 130 12.35 6.03 9.60
C ALA A 130 12.78 5.78 11.05
N ASP A 131 12.82 6.83 11.86
CA ASP A 131 12.91 6.71 13.31
C ASP A 131 11.50 6.85 13.88
N ILE A 132 10.76 5.73 13.88
CA ILE A 132 9.44 5.64 14.47
C ILE A 132 9.52 4.64 15.63
N GLU A 133 9.29 5.14 16.83
CA GLU A 133 9.31 4.32 18.04
C GLU A 133 8.36 3.12 17.93
N GLY A 134 8.93 1.94 18.18
CA GLY A 134 8.22 0.67 18.18
C GLY A 134 7.91 0.10 16.80
N VAL A 135 8.49 0.61 15.70
CA VAL A 135 8.28 0.07 14.34
C VAL A 135 9.61 -0.44 13.77
N ASP A 136 9.61 -1.63 13.17
CA ASP A 136 10.77 -2.16 12.46
C ASP A 136 10.86 -1.53 11.06
N ALA A 137 11.91 -0.76 10.79
CA ALA A 137 12.08 -0.04 9.53
C ALA A 137 13.11 -0.69 8.60
N VAL A 138 12.72 -0.88 7.34
CA VAL A 138 13.57 -1.32 6.23
C VAL A 138 13.58 -0.24 5.17
N THR A 139 14.75 0.13 4.66
CA THR A 139 14.87 1.09 3.56
C THR A 139 15.55 0.42 2.38
N GLU A 140 14.89 0.45 1.23
CA GLU A 140 15.39 -0.17 0.01
C GLU A 140 15.22 0.74 -1.20
N ALA A 141 16.15 0.63 -2.15
CA ALA A 141 15.98 1.27 -3.45
C ALA A 141 14.96 0.48 -4.29
N SER A 142 14.08 1.18 -5.03
CA SER A 142 13.12 0.56 -5.96
C SER A 142 13.79 0.05 -7.24
N VAL A 143 14.70 -0.91 -7.09
CA VAL A 143 15.47 -1.56 -8.16
C VAL A 143 14.90 -2.96 -8.34
N MET A 144 14.42 -3.30 -9.54
CA MET A 144 13.64 -4.54 -9.77
C MET A 144 14.41 -5.80 -9.38
N GLU A 145 15.72 -5.80 -9.56
CA GLU A 145 16.65 -6.87 -9.21
C GLU A 145 16.68 -7.16 -7.68
N ASN A 146 16.25 -6.20 -6.87
CA ASN A 146 16.19 -6.34 -5.41
C ASN A 146 14.83 -6.81 -4.90
N ALA A 147 13.81 -6.95 -5.78
CA ALA A 147 12.45 -7.28 -5.35
C ALA A 147 12.37 -8.62 -4.62
N ASP A 148 13.11 -9.62 -5.08
CA ASP A 148 13.17 -10.97 -4.51
C ASP A 148 13.82 -10.94 -3.11
N THR A 149 14.94 -10.23 -3.00
CA THR A 149 15.64 -10.01 -1.72
C THR A 149 14.73 -9.31 -0.71
N LEU A 150 13.99 -8.29 -1.16
CA LEU A 150 13.01 -7.59 -0.34
C LEU A 150 11.85 -8.52 0.05
N ALA A 151 11.36 -9.37 -0.86
CA ALA A 151 10.31 -10.34 -0.56
C ALA A 151 10.72 -11.30 0.56
N HIS A 152 11.93 -11.87 0.48
CA HIS A 152 12.48 -12.73 1.54
C HIS A 152 12.65 -11.98 2.87
N THR A 153 13.10 -10.72 2.83
CA THR A 153 13.25 -9.87 4.01
C THR A 153 11.89 -9.61 4.68
N ILE A 154 10.87 -9.26 3.89
CA ILE A 154 9.50 -9.04 4.36
C ILE A 154 8.94 -10.30 5.01
N ALA A 155 9.04 -11.45 4.30
CA ALA A 155 8.52 -12.72 4.80
C ALA A 155 9.20 -13.14 6.12
N GLY A 156 10.53 -13.01 6.19
CA GLY A 156 11.31 -13.33 7.39
C GLY A 156 10.93 -12.47 8.60
N LYS A 157 10.81 -11.15 8.41
CA LYS A 157 10.40 -10.23 9.48
C LYS A 157 8.96 -10.48 9.94
N ALA A 158 8.02 -10.63 9.01
CA ALA A 158 6.63 -10.90 9.35
C ALA A 158 6.47 -12.22 10.14
N LYS A 159 7.25 -13.25 9.77
CA LYS A 159 7.28 -14.53 10.48
C LYS A 159 7.84 -14.38 11.89
N ALA A 160 8.98 -13.72 12.05
CA ALA A 160 9.61 -13.51 13.36
C ALA A 160 8.65 -12.78 14.32
N LEU A 161 7.96 -11.73 13.87
CA LEU A 161 7.00 -10.98 14.68
C LEU A 161 5.80 -11.81 15.17
N ILE A 162 5.43 -12.85 14.44
CA ILE A 162 4.32 -13.75 14.81
C ILE A 162 4.81 -14.92 15.66
N ASP A 163 5.99 -15.46 15.38
CA ASP A 163 6.52 -16.63 16.09
C ASP A 163 7.21 -16.27 17.43
N GLU A 164 7.59 -15.00 17.64
CA GLU A 164 8.17 -14.50 18.89
C GLU A 164 7.12 -14.11 19.96
N LYS A 165 5.82 -14.18 19.62
CA LYS A 165 4.67 -13.93 20.52
C LYS A 165 4.04 -15.24 21.01
#